data_AF-W9WTX4-F1
#
_entry.id   AF-W9WTX4-F1
#
_cell.length_a   1.000
_cell.length_b   1.000
_cell.length_c   1.000
_cell.angle_alpha   90.00
_cell.angle_beta   90.00
_cell.angle_gamma   90.00
#
_symmetry.space_group_name_H-M   'P 1'
#
loop_
_entity.id
_entity.type
_entity.pdbx_description
1 polymer ?
#
loop_
_entity_poly.entity_id
_entity_poly.type
_entity_poly.pdbx_seq_one_letter_code
_entity_poly.pdbx_strand_id
1 'polypeptide(L)'
;MGHLRLSLGTEVYLHPDAQFNRPPLYYRKTFDIYSLGIVLKKISYWKPIVSIVGIENDADSSPLSTSTLRTRLLDNKSSLLAGVRAEAGDRFEAAVKACIEGRDAYGIHCADRETSAGTSIKIQQGFTSLAVRVLDEIVV
;
A
#
# COMPACT_ATOMS: atom_id res chain seq x y z
N MET A 1 -24.54 16.95 -6.58
CA MET A 1 -23.96 15.66 -6.15
C MET A 1 -22.78 15.98 -5.26
N GLY A 2 -22.89 15.76 -3.95
CA GLY A 2 -21.85 16.13 -3.00
C GLY A 2 -20.61 15.27 -3.18
N HIS A 3 -19.46 15.89 -3.36
CA HIS A 3 -18.17 15.22 -3.23
C HIS A 3 -18.04 14.75 -1.78
N LEU A 4 -18.24 13.46 -1.52
CA LEU A 4 -17.79 12.84 -0.27
C LEU A 4 -16.27 12.99 -0.21
N ARG A 5 -15.79 14.01 0.51
CA ARG A 5 -14.39 14.06 0.92
C ARG A 5 -14.21 12.94 1.93
N LEU A 6 -13.47 11.91 1.55
CA LEU A 6 -12.99 10.91 2.48
C LEU A 6 -12.14 11.61 3.55
N SER A 7 -12.23 11.13 4.79
CA SER A 7 -11.33 11.59 5.83
C SER A 7 -9.90 11.24 5.45
N LEU A 8 -8.93 12.06 5.86
CA LEU A 8 -7.51 11.82 5.61
C LEU A 8 -7.09 10.42 6.10
N GLY A 9 -7.68 9.94 7.20
CA GLY A 9 -7.44 8.61 7.73
C GLY A 9 -7.88 7.48 6.80
N THR A 10 -8.95 7.67 6.01
CA THR A 10 -9.42 6.66 5.03
C THR A 10 -8.61 6.69 3.75
N GLU A 11 -8.17 7.88 3.36
CA GLU A 11 -7.49 8.13 2.09
C GLU A 11 -6.10 7.47 1.98
N VAL A 12 -5.40 7.32 3.11
CA VAL A 12 -4.08 6.65 3.17
C VAL A 12 -4.17 5.19 2.71
N TYR A 13 -5.33 4.54 2.88
CA TYR A 13 -5.54 3.17 2.42
C TYR A 13 -5.79 3.09 0.92
N LEU A 14 -6.25 4.17 0.27
CA LEU A 14 -6.44 4.17 -1.17
C LEU A 14 -5.10 4.13 -1.90
N HIS A 15 -5.05 3.35 -2.97
CA HIS A 15 -3.91 3.37 -3.89
C HIS A 15 -3.73 4.80 -4.45
N PRO A 16 -2.50 5.30 -4.65
CA PRO A 16 -2.26 6.69 -5.10
C PRO A 16 -2.98 7.08 -6.39
N ASP A 17 -3.25 6.11 -7.27
CA ASP A 17 -4.03 6.36 -8.49
C ASP A 17 -5.54 6.55 -8.26
N ALA A 18 -6.06 6.09 -7.11
CA ALA A 18 -7.44 6.26 -6.68
C ALA A 18 -7.64 7.39 -5.67
N GLN A 19 -6.56 8.03 -5.22
CA GLN A 19 -6.60 9.14 -4.27
C GLN A 19 -7.02 10.46 -4.94
N PHE A 20 -7.67 11.33 -4.16
CA PHE A 20 -8.03 12.73 -4.39
C PHE A 20 -8.26 13.20 -5.83
N ASN A 21 -9.48 13.67 -6.12
CA ASN A 21 -9.82 14.44 -7.34
C ASN A 21 -9.46 13.76 -8.67
N ARG A 22 -9.01 12.49 -8.65
CA ARG A 22 -8.86 11.68 -9.84
C ARG A 22 -10.22 11.14 -10.24
N PRO A 23 -10.50 11.03 -11.55
CA PRO A 23 -11.73 10.42 -12.01
C PRO A 23 -11.84 9.00 -11.43
N PRO A 24 -13.05 8.56 -11.05
CA PRO A 24 -13.25 7.23 -10.48
C PRO A 24 -12.69 6.19 -11.45
N LEU A 25 -11.64 5.49 -11.01
CA LEU A 25 -11.05 4.41 -11.76
C LEU A 25 -11.88 3.15 -11.57
N TYR A 26 -11.92 2.30 -12.60
CA TYR A 26 -12.41 0.95 -12.43
C TYR A 26 -11.61 0.24 -11.34
N TYR A 27 -12.31 -0.63 -10.62
CA TYR A 27 -11.72 -1.54 -9.66
C TYR A 27 -10.47 -2.26 -10.24
N ARG A 28 -9.42 -2.33 -9.42
CA ARG A 28 -8.15 -2.98 -9.73
C ARG A 28 -7.73 -3.81 -8.52
N LYS A 29 -7.34 -5.06 -8.75
CA LYS A 29 -6.90 -5.96 -7.67
C LYS A 29 -5.71 -5.38 -6.91
N THR A 30 -4.84 -4.66 -7.61
CA THR A 30 -3.66 -4.03 -7.01
C THR A 30 -4.01 -2.93 -5.99
N PHE A 31 -5.21 -2.34 -6.07
CA PHE A 31 -5.63 -1.32 -5.11
C PHE A 31 -6.00 -1.94 -3.76
N ASP A 32 -6.64 -3.10 -3.77
CA ASP A 32 -6.94 -3.87 -2.55
C ASP A 32 -5.66 -4.41 -1.92
N ILE A 33 -4.74 -4.92 -2.75
CA ILE A 33 -3.42 -5.39 -2.30
C ILE A 33 -2.63 -4.26 -1.65
N TYR A 34 -2.66 -3.05 -2.22
CA TYR A 34 -2.03 -1.87 -1.59
C TYR A 34 -2.66 -1.58 -0.22
N SER A 35 -3.99 -1.56 -0.15
CA SER A 35 -4.73 -1.32 1.10
C SER A 35 -4.35 -2.34 2.18
N LEU A 36 -4.20 -3.62 1.78
CA LEU A 36 -3.72 -4.69 2.65
C LEU A 36 -2.30 -4.41 3.17
N GLY A 37 -1.39 -3.95 2.32
CA GLY A 37 -0.03 -3.56 2.74
C GLY A 37 -0.03 -2.48 3.84
N ILE A 38 -0.91 -1.49 3.71
CA ILE A 38 -1.11 -0.45 4.75
C ILE A 38 -1.66 -1.05 6.05
N VAL A 39 -2.61 -1.99 5.96
CA VAL A 39 -3.15 -2.70 7.13
C VAL A 39 -2.08 -3.54 7.82
N LEU A 40 -1.28 -4.31 7.07
CA LEU A 40 -0.19 -5.12 7.62
C LEU A 40 0.83 -4.25 8.34
N LYS A 41 1.18 -3.10 7.76
CA LYS A 41 2.02 -2.11 8.43
C LYS A 41 1.39 -1.60 9.73
N LYS A 42 0.09 -1.27 9.71
CA LYS A 42 -0.63 -0.87 10.92
C LYS A 42 -0.55 -1.93 12.02
N ILE A 43 -0.65 -3.21 11.65
CA ILE A 43 -0.53 -4.35 12.57
C ILE A 43 0.87 -4.39 13.18
N SER A 44 1.94 -4.21 12.39
CA SER A 44 3.32 -4.26 12.90
C SER A 44 3.61 -3.24 14.01
N TYR A 45 3.03 -2.03 13.93
CA TYR A 45 3.24 -0.99 14.94
C TYR A 45 2.14 -0.96 16.04
N TRP A 46 1.04 -1.68 15.84
CA TRP A 46 -0.17 -1.61 16.67
C TRP A 46 -0.65 -0.18 16.98
N LYS A 47 -0.57 0.72 15.97
CA LYS A 47 -0.90 2.15 16.08
C LYS A 47 -1.77 2.63 14.92
N PRO A 48 -2.53 3.73 15.05
CA PRO A 48 -3.23 4.33 13.92
C PRO A 48 -2.26 4.75 12.81
N ILE A 49 -2.64 4.56 11.54
CA ILE A 49 -1.76 4.82 10.39
C ILE A 49 -1.35 6.29 10.28
N VAL A 50 -2.25 7.22 10.64
CA VAL A 50 -1.96 8.66 10.65
C VAL A 50 -0.81 9.00 11.58
N SER A 51 -0.69 8.28 12.69
CA SER A 51 0.43 8.39 13.64
C SER A 51 1.72 7.78 13.12
N ILE A 52 1.64 6.62 12.47
CA ILE A 52 2.81 5.96 11.89
C ILE A 52 3.44 6.81 10.78
N VAL A 53 2.61 7.52 10.01
CA VAL A 53 3.04 8.33 8.86
C VAL A 53 3.35 9.79 9.27
N GLY A 54 3.06 10.16 10.51
CA GLY A 54 3.36 11.49 11.06
C GLY A 54 2.44 12.60 10.54
N ILE A 55 1.21 12.28 10.15
CA ILE A 55 0.22 13.24 9.60
C ILE A 55 -0.71 13.78 10.71
N GLU A 56 -0.40 13.50 11.97
CA GLU A 56 -1.23 13.85 13.13
C GLU A 56 -1.33 15.37 13.36
N ASN A 57 -0.30 16.11 12.95
CA ASN A 57 -0.14 17.54 13.22
C ASN A 57 0.07 18.38 11.95
N ASP A 58 -0.10 17.80 10.76
CA ASP A 58 0.04 18.55 9.51
C ASP A 58 -1.20 19.42 9.34
N ALA A 59 -1.09 20.70 9.71
CA ALA A 59 -2.09 21.73 9.41
C ALA A 59 -2.34 21.85 7.89
N ASP A 60 -1.43 21.29 7.09
CA ASP A 60 -1.52 21.11 5.67
C ASP A 60 -2.02 19.69 5.34
N SER A 61 -3.30 19.44 5.63
CA SER A 61 -4.02 18.21 5.23
C SER A 61 -4.27 18.17 3.71
N SER A 62 -3.29 18.59 2.91
CA SER A 62 -3.44 18.76 1.48
C SER A 62 -3.36 17.41 0.74
N PRO A 63 -4.08 17.25 -0.38
CA PRO A 63 -3.98 16.11 -1.30
C PRO A 63 -2.55 15.80 -1.81
N LEU A 64 -1.62 16.75 -1.67
CA LEU A 64 -0.22 16.61 -2.06
C LEU A 64 0.58 15.83 -1.01
N SER A 65 0.23 15.95 0.27
CA SER A 65 0.88 15.21 1.37
C SER A 65 0.60 13.71 1.31
N THR A 66 -0.58 13.32 0.78
CA THR A 66 -1.05 11.93 0.63
C THR A 66 -0.57 11.23 -0.64
N SER A 67 -0.57 11.93 -1.78
CA SER A 67 -0.11 11.36 -3.07
C SER A 67 1.39 11.05 -3.06
N THR A 68 2.17 11.76 -2.26
CA THR A 68 3.59 11.46 -2.01
C THR A 68 3.80 10.37 -0.96
N LEU A 69 2.75 9.88 -0.28
CA LEU A 69 2.88 8.86 0.77
C LEU A 69 3.41 7.55 0.24
N ARG A 70 2.97 7.06 -0.92
CA ARG A 70 3.53 5.82 -1.46
C ARG A 70 5.04 5.97 -1.67
N THR A 71 5.49 7.09 -2.24
CA THR A 71 6.92 7.36 -2.42
C THR A 71 7.64 7.43 -1.07
N ARG A 72 7.09 8.13 -0.08
CA ARG A 72 7.66 8.18 1.28
C ARG A 72 7.65 6.83 1.99
N LEU A 73 6.64 6.00 1.75
CA LEU A 73 6.52 4.65 2.30
C LEU A 73 7.54 3.72 1.66
N LEU A 74 7.82 3.86 0.37
CA LEU A 74 8.73 3.01 -0.39
C LEU A 74 10.17 3.54 -0.46
N ASP A 75 10.42 4.78 -0.05
CA ASP A 75 11.77 5.34 -0.01
C ASP A 75 12.61 4.59 1.02
N ASN A 76 13.63 3.87 0.55
CA ASN A 76 14.55 3.10 1.40
C ASN A 76 15.32 3.98 2.40
N LYS A 77 15.38 5.31 2.20
CA LYS A 77 15.96 6.26 3.17
C LYS A 77 14.96 6.70 4.24
N SER A 78 13.67 6.50 4.00
CA SER A 78 12.62 6.78 4.96
C SER A 78 12.52 5.62 5.96
N SER A 79 12.57 5.94 7.25
CA SER A 79 12.49 4.97 8.35
C SER A 79 11.15 4.23 8.42
N LEU A 80 10.19 4.57 7.56
CA LEU A 80 8.82 4.12 7.66
C LEU A 80 8.66 2.62 7.42
N LEU A 81 9.41 2.00 6.50
CA LEU A 81 9.46 0.52 6.36
C LEU A 81 10.50 -0.10 7.29
N ALA A 82 11.61 0.58 7.57
CA ALA A 82 12.65 0.07 8.46
C ALA A 82 12.12 -0.27 9.87
N GLY A 83 11.15 0.50 10.40
CA GLY A 83 10.55 0.12 11.68
C GLY A 83 9.61 -1.10 11.60
N VAL A 84 9.04 -1.44 10.44
CA VAL A 84 8.28 -2.71 10.27
C VAL A 84 9.22 -3.90 10.48
N ARG A 85 10.43 -3.83 9.92
CA ARG A 85 11.47 -4.84 10.12
C ARG A 85 11.82 -5.00 11.60
N ALA A 86 12.00 -3.90 12.31
CA ALA A 86 12.35 -3.91 13.73
C ALA A 86 11.25 -4.53 14.60
N GLU A 87 9.98 -4.27 14.28
CA GLU A 87 8.84 -4.74 15.09
C GLU A 87 8.37 -6.16 14.71
N ALA A 88 8.43 -6.54 13.43
CA ALA A 88 7.80 -7.76 12.91
C ALA A 88 8.73 -8.68 12.10
N GLY A 89 9.99 -8.28 11.90
CA GLY A 89 11.01 -9.05 11.20
C GLY A 89 11.01 -8.93 9.68
N ASP A 90 12.09 -9.45 9.08
CA ASP A 90 12.45 -9.27 7.67
C ASP A 90 11.39 -9.82 6.70
N ARG A 91 10.82 -10.99 7.01
CA ARG A 91 9.79 -11.62 6.16
C ARG A 91 8.51 -10.81 6.13
N PHE A 92 8.09 -10.29 7.28
CA PHE A 92 6.90 -9.46 7.37
C PHE A 92 7.08 -8.14 6.62
N GLU A 93 8.24 -7.48 6.80
CA GLU A 93 8.59 -6.28 6.02
C GLU A 93 8.54 -6.55 4.52
N ALA A 94 9.13 -7.66 4.05
CA ALA A 94 9.15 -8.02 2.63
C ALA A 94 7.73 -8.17 2.07
N ALA A 95 6.83 -8.84 2.80
CA ALA A 95 5.43 -9.00 2.40
C ALA A 95 4.68 -7.65 2.36
N VAL A 96 4.91 -6.77 3.36
CA VAL A 96 4.34 -5.42 3.39
C VAL A 96 4.81 -4.60 2.18
N LYS A 97 6.12 -4.63 1.89
CA LYS A 97 6.73 -3.91 0.78
C LYS A 97 6.16 -4.39 -0.56
N ALA A 98 6.08 -5.71 -0.78
CA ALA A 98 5.50 -6.27 -2.00
C ALA A 98 4.03 -5.84 -2.21
N CYS A 99 3.24 -5.79 -1.14
CA CYS A 99 1.86 -5.31 -1.20
C CYS A 99 1.76 -3.83 -1.61
N ILE A 100 2.61 -2.96 -1.05
CA ILE A 100 2.60 -1.52 -1.33
C ILE A 100 3.16 -1.21 -2.73
N GLU A 101 4.20 -1.92 -3.18
CA GLU A 101 4.76 -1.81 -4.53
C GLU A 101 3.77 -2.33 -5.59
N GLY A 102 3.05 -3.40 -5.29
CA GLY A 102 2.02 -3.95 -6.18
C GLY A 102 2.57 -4.30 -7.56
N ARG A 103 2.11 -3.61 -8.61
CA ARG A 103 2.48 -3.90 -10.01
C ARG A 103 3.99 -4.01 -10.25
N ASP A 104 4.75 -3.11 -9.63
CA ASP A 104 6.21 -3.05 -9.81
C ASP A 104 6.86 -4.31 -9.25
N ALA A 105 6.45 -4.75 -8.06
CA ALA A 105 6.91 -5.99 -7.44
C ALA A 105 6.49 -7.25 -8.23
N TYR A 106 5.38 -7.19 -8.95
CA TYR A 106 4.85 -8.32 -9.73
C TYR A 106 5.32 -8.34 -11.18
N GLY A 107 6.20 -7.42 -11.59
CA GLY A 107 6.72 -7.34 -12.96
C GLY A 107 5.62 -7.02 -14.00
N ILE A 108 4.65 -6.20 -13.63
CA ILE A 108 3.51 -5.84 -14.48
C ILE A 108 3.76 -4.46 -15.09
N HIS A 109 3.70 -4.37 -16.41
CA HIS A 109 3.93 -3.10 -17.10
C HIS A 109 2.76 -2.12 -16.87
N CYS A 110 3.02 -0.82 -16.82
CA CYS A 110 1.98 0.19 -16.59
C CYS A 110 0.84 0.15 -17.62
N ALA A 111 1.18 -0.21 -18.87
CA ALA A 111 0.23 -0.36 -19.97
C ALA A 111 -0.68 -1.61 -19.85
N ASP A 112 -0.31 -2.60 -19.02
CA ASP A 112 -1.07 -3.83 -18.90
C ASP A 112 -2.41 -3.59 -18.18
N ARG A 113 -3.50 -4.15 -18.72
CA ARG A 113 -4.83 -4.06 -18.11
C ARG A 113 -5.03 -5.21 -17.14
N GLU A 114 -5.31 -4.92 -15.86
CA GLU A 114 -5.53 -5.97 -14.84
C GLU A 114 -6.71 -6.86 -15.14
N THR A 115 -7.69 -6.36 -15.89
CA THR A 115 -8.87 -7.11 -16.32
C THR A 115 -8.54 -8.16 -17.39
N SER A 116 -7.37 -8.11 -18.01
CA SER A 116 -6.93 -9.16 -18.93
C SER A 116 -6.56 -10.42 -18.14
N ALA A 117 -6.88 -11.59 -18.70
CA ALA A 117 -6.59 -12.87 -18.03
C ALA A 117 -5.10 -13.02 -17.69
N GLY A 118 -4.21 -12.69 -18.63
CA GLY A 118 -2.76 -12.78 -18.44
C GLY A 118 -2.24 -11.91 -17.30
N THR A 119 -2.64 -10.63 -17.25
CA THR A 119 -2.23 -9.74 -16.16
C THR A 119 -2.85 -10.14 -14.83
N SER A 120 -4.14 -10.52 -14.81
CA SER A 120 -4.80 -11.01 -13.60
C SER A 120 -4.11 -12.22 -12.98
N ILE A 121 -3.63 -13.17 -13.81
CA ILE A 121 -2.87 -14.33 -13.36
C ILE A 121 -1.52 -13.90 -12.77
N LYS A 122 -0.79 -13.00 -13.45
CA LYS A 122 0.49 -12.47 -12.95
C LYS A 122 0.34 -11.78 -11.60
N ILE A 123 -0.69 -10.93 -11.43
CA ILE A 123 -1.01 -10.29 -10.14
C ILE A 123 -1.23 -11.35 -9.07
N GLN A 124 -2.06 -12.35 -9.37
CA GLN A 124 -2.38 -13.40 -8.40
C GLN A 124 -1.14 -14.20 -8.00
N GLN A 125 -0.33 -14.61 -8.98
CA GLN A 125 0.90 -15.36 -8.74
C GLN A 125 1.91 -14.54 -7.93
N GLY A 126 2.13 -13.28 -8.30
CA GLY A 126 3.05 -12.38 -7.59
C GLY A 126 2.61 -12.11 -6.15
N PHE A 127 1.32 -11.82 -5.94
CA PHE A 127 0.78 -11.64 -4.58
C PHE A 127 0.90 -12.92 -3.74
N THR A 128 0.55 -14.08 -4.31
CA THR A 128 0.66 -15.35 -3.61
C THR A 128 2.11 -15.68 -3.26
N SER A 129 3.06 -15.49 -4.18
CA SER A 129 4.46 -15.83 -3.93
C SER A 129 5.17 -14.86 -3.00
N LEU A 130 4.97 -13.54 -3.18
CA LEU A 130 5.74 -12.51 -2.48
C LEU A 130 5.10 -12.06 -1.15
N ALA A 131 3.81 -12.27 -0.95
CA ALA A 131 3.13 -11.91 0.29
C ALA A 131 2.59 -13.14 1.01
N VAL A 132 1.69 -13.91 0.39
CA VAL A 132 0.98 -14.99 1.10
C VAL A 132 1.93 -16.08 1.59
N ARG A 133 2.79 -16.63 0.71
CA ARG A 133 3.74 -17.67 1.10
C ARG A 133 4.78 -17.17 2.09
N VAL A 134 5.24 -15.93 1.92
CA VAL A 134 6.20 -15.31 2.85
C VAL A 134 5.62 -15.19 4.26
N LEU A 135 4.34 -14.82 4.37
CA LEU A 135 3.64 -14.72 5.65
C LEU A 135 3.33 -16.10 6.26
N ASP A 136 2.97 -17.08 5.43
CA ASP A 136 2.70 -18.47 5.85
C ASP A 136 3.94 -19.15 6.46
N GLU A 137 5.13 -18.78 6.00
CA GLU A 137 6.41 -19.29 6.52
C GLU A 137 6.85 -18.63 7.84
N ILE A 138 6.09 -17.67 8.39
CA ILE A 138 6.38 -17.06 9.69
C ILE A 138 5.90 -18.01 10.78
N VAL A 139 6.84 -18.61 11.50
CA VAL A 139 6.58 -19.43 12.68
C VAL A 139 6.63 -18.53 13.91
N VAL A 140 5.57 -18.55 14.72
CA VAL A 140 5.42 -17.81 15.98
C VAL A 140 5.58 -18.76 17.17
#